data_AF-A0A496YXA4-F1
#
_entry.id   AF-A0A496YXA4-F1
#
_cell.length_a   1.000
_cell.length_b   1.000
_cell.length_c   1.000
_cell.angle_alpha   90.00
_cell.angle_beta   90.00
_cell.angle_gamma   90.00
#
_symmetry.space_group_name_H-M   'P 1'
#
loop_
_entity.id
_entity.type
_entity.pdbx_description
1 polymer ?
#
loop_
_entity_poly.entity_id
_entity_poly.type
_entity_poly.pdbx_seq_one_letter_code
_entity_poly.pdbx_strand_id
1 'polypeptide(L)'
;MKKALFLFLIVAFCFALPTVARAQKGSVHGPFTVIEIDQNAVKDVITKGNDIYVRVTESYWNAEFTVKISNKYMASYRQWLNGEKEMKVKVYLSPTNSMQGCTYRINTTAKFVEYWTGGRLVLHLERTR
;
A
#
# COMPACT_ATOMS: atom_id res chain seq x y z
N MET A 1 5.67 -65.43 -19.66
CA MET A 1 6.26 -64.82 -18.45
C MET A 1 6.24 -63.31 -18.62
N LYS A 2 5.57 -62.60 -17.70
CA LYS A 2 5.26 -61.16 -17.71
C LYS A 2 6.43 -60.33 -17.18
N LYS A 3 6.86 -59.25 -17.85
CA LYS A 3 7.51 -58.04 -17.29
C LYS A 3 7.49 -56.93 -18.37
N ALA A 4 7.33 -55.63 -18.13
CA ALA A 4 6.71 -54.80 -17.10
C ALA A 4 6.71 -53.40 -17.77
N LEU A 5 5.53 -52.84 -18.03
CA LEU A 5 5.36 -51.52 -18.65
C LEU A 5 5.66 -50.44 -17.60
N PHE A 6 6.79 -49.74 -17.73
CA PHE A 6 7.19 -48.67 -16.83
C PHE A 6 6.47 -47.37 -17.23
N LEU A 7 5.41 -47.02 -16.50
CA LEU A 7 4.65 -45.80 -16.66
C LEU A 7 5.35 -44.68 -15.86
N PHE A 8 6.02 -43.75 -16.54
CA PHE A 8 6.55 -42.53 -15.90
C PHE A 8 5.39 -41.56 -15.64
N LEU A 9 4.91 -41.53 -14.39
CA LEU A 9 3.94 -40.55 -13.91
C LEU A 9 4.68 -39.25 -13.57
N ILE A 10 4.65 -38.26 -14.47
CA ILE A 10 5.16 -36.91 -14.18
C ILE A 10 4.12 -36.21 -13.29
N VAL A 11 4.35 -36.22 -11.98
CA VAL A 11 3.61 -35.38 -11.02
C VAL A 11 4.18 -33.97 -11.14
N ALA A 12 3.56 -33.12 -11.95
CA ALA A 12 3.83 -31.70 -12.00
C ALA A 12 3.28 -31.05 -10.71
N PHE A 13 4.15 -30.91 -9.70
CA PHE A 13 3.85 -30.20 -8.47
C PHE A 13 3.86 -28.69 -8.78
N CYS A 14 2.71 -28.14 -9.18
CA CYS A 14 2.52 -26.69 -9.31
C CYS A 14 2.62 -26.05 -7.92
N PHE A 15 3.83 -25.62 -7.53
CA PHE A 15 4.02 -24.70 -6.42
C PHE A 15 3.30 -23.39 -6.76
N ALA A 16 2.09 -23.22 -6.23
CA ALA A 16 1.45 -21.91 -6.16
C ALA A 16 2.28 -21.04 -5.22
N LEU A 17 3.24 -20.28 -5.79
CA LEU A 17 3.93 -19.25 -5.04
C LEU A 17 2.88 -18.27 -4.53
N PRO A 18 2.89 -17.89 -3.24
CA PRO A 18 2.02 -16.85 -2.74
C PRO A 18 2.43 -15.55 -3.44
N THR A 19 1.63 -15.11 -4.40
CA THR A 19 1.78 -13.80 -5.02
C THR A 19 1.43 -12.77 -3.96
N VAL A 20 2.46 -12.13 -3.38
CA VAL A 20 2.26 -10.93 -2.57
C VAL A 20 1.62 -9.90 -3.50
N ALA A 21 0.33 -9.62 -3.28
CA ALA A 21 -0.41 -8.68 -4.09
C ALA A 21 0.24 -7.30 -3.97
N ARG A 22 0.69 -6.76 -5.10
CA ARG A 22 1.30 -5.43 -5.18
C ARG A 22 0.21 -4.40 -5.39
N ALA A 23 0.31 -3.25 -4.73
CA ALA A 23 -0.58 -2.14 -5.05
C ALA A 23 -0.32 -1.66 -6.49
N GLN A 24 -1.40 -1.46 -7.23
CA GLN A 24 -1.40 -0.98 -8.60
C GLN A 24 -2.57 -0.04 -8.82
N LYS A 25 -2.48 0.82 -9.84
CA LYS A 25 -3.60 1.69 -10.21
C LYS A 25 -4.86 0.86 -10.47
N GLY A 26 -5.98 1.29 -9.92
CA GLY A 26 -7.27 0.59 -9.95
C GLY A 26 -7.44 -0.52 -8.91
N SER A 27 -6.39 -0.92 -8.18
CA SER A 27 -6.53 -1.91 -7.11
C SER A 27 -7.34 -1.36 -5.92
N VAL A 28 -8.09 -2.25 -5.28
CA VAL A 28 -8.96 -1.93 -4.13
C VAL A 28 -8.34 -2.50 -2.86
N HIS A 29 -8.25 -1.66 -1.83
CA HIS A 29 -7.70 -1.96 -0.51
C HIS A 29 -8.67 -1.46 0.54
N GLY A 30 -9.46 -2.38 1.11
CA GLY A 30 -10.54 -2.02 2.03
C GLY A 30 -11.53 -1.05 1.35
N PRO A 31 -11.83 0.11 1.95
CA PRO A 31 -12.75 1.09 1.36
C PRO A 31 -12.08 2.00 0.32
N PHE A 32 -10.80 1.81 -0.01
CA PHE A 32 -10.03 2.70 -0.88
C PHE A 32 -9.68 2.05 -2.21
N THR A 33 -9.72 2.82 -3.28
CA THR A 33 -9.19 2.47 -4.60
C THR A 33 -7.96 3.33 -4.89
N VAL A 34 -6.92 2.70 -5.44
CA VAL A 34 -5.70 3.40 -5.87
C VAL A 34 -5.96 4.12 -7.19
N ILE A 35 -5.93 5.45 -7.19
CA ILE A 35 -6.06 6.27 -8.41
C ILE A 35 -4.70 6.50 -9.08
N GLU A 36 -3.67 6.70 -8.26
CA GLU A 36 -2.30 6.96 -8.70
C GLU A 36 -1.31 6.32 -7.74
N ILE A 37 -0.21 5.79 -8.27
CA ILE A 37 0.84 5.17 -7.48
C ILE A 37 2.19 5.24 -8.20
N ASP A 38 3.22 5.71 -7.52
CA ASP A 38 4.61 5.56 -7.93
C ASP A 38 5.15 4.24 -7.35
N GLN A 39 5.25 3.22 -8.20
CA GLN A 39 5.68 1.89 -7.79
C GLN A 39 7.17 1.82 -7.37
N ASN A 40 7.96 2.86 -7.64
CA ASN A 40 9.32 2.97 -7.13
C ASN A 40 9.35 3.37 -5.65
N ALA A 41 8.30 4.05 -5.18
CA ALA A 41 8.17 4.48 -3.79
C ALA A 41 7.25 3.54 -2.99
N VAL A 42 6.16 3.05 -3.57
CA VAL A 42 5.13 2.27 -2.87
C VAL A 42 5.10 0.83 -3.37
N LYS A 43 5.21 -0.12 -2.41
CA LYS A 43 5.06 -1.56 -2.64
C LYS A 43 3.60 -1.99 -2.47
N ASP A 44 2.94 -1.55 -1.39
CA ASP A 44 1.59 -2.03 -1.04
C ASP A 44 0.80 -1.02 -0.18
N VAL A 45 -0.52 -1.19 -0.11
CA VAL A 45 -1.43 -0.41 0.73
C VAL A 45 -2.20 -1.37 1.63
N ILE A 46 -2.04 -1.20 2.94
CA ILE A 46 -2.68 -2.07 3.93
C ILE A 46 -3.74 -1.26 4.65
N THR A 47 -4.97 -1.76 4.66
CA THR A 47 -6.10 -1.07 5.28
C THR A 47 -6.78 -1.93 6.34
N LYS A 48 -7.19 -1.29 7.45
CA LYS A 48 -8.05 -1.89 8.48
C LYS A 48 -9.16 -0.90 8.83
N GLY A 49 -10.30 -1.01 8.15
CA GLY A 49 -11.36 -0.01 8.22
C GLY A 49 -10.88 1.34 7.67
N ASN A 50 -10.84 2.37 8.52
CA ASN A 50 -10.33 3.71 8.17
C ASN A 50 -8.83 3.88 8.42
N ASP A 51 -8.16 2.87 8.98
CA ASP A 51 -6.72 2.87 9.16
C ASP A 51 -6.04 2.51 7.84
N ILE A 52 -5.04 3.31 7.46
CA ILE A 52 -4.22 3.15 6.26
C ILE A 52 -2.76 3.08 6.68
N TYR A 53 -2.06 2.10 6.13
CA TYR A 53 -0.62 1.96 6.21
C TYR A 53 -0.09 1.78 4.79
N VAL A 54 0.93 2.52 4.41
CA VAL A 54 1.54 2.42 3.08
C VAL A 54 2.88 1.72 3.22
N ARG A 55 3.02 0.54 2.62
CA ARG A 55 4.30 -0.18 2.57
C ARG A 55 5.15 0.42 1.45
N VAL A 56 6.32 0.92 1.80
CA VAL A 56 7.23 1.60 0.89
C VAL A 56 8.41 0.71 0.50
N THR A 57 9.09 1.08 -0.58
CA THR A 57 10.36 0.45 -0.97
C THR A 57 11.47 0.85 0.01
N GLU A 58 12.53 0.02 0.06
CA GLU A 58 13.63 0.18 1.04
C GLU A 58 14.38 1.51 0.90
N SER A 59 14.50 2.03 -0.33
CA SER A 59 15.09 3.36 -0.58
C SER A 59 14.32 4.50 0.09
N TYR A 60 13.07 4.27 0.51
CA TYR A 60 12.22 5.25 1.18
C TYR A 60 12.03 4.97 2.67
N TRP A 61 12.75 4.00 3.25
CA TRP A 61 12.63 3.67 4.68
C TRP A 61 12.96 4.84 5.61
N ASN A 62 13.89 5.71 5.20
CA ASN A 62 14.24 6.91 5.97
C ASN A 62 13.55 8.19 5.45
N ALA A 63 12.61 8.06 4.51
CA ALA A 63 11.90 9.20 3.96
C ALA A 63 10.83 9.71 4.92
N GLU A 64 10.61 11.03 4.89
CA GLU A 64 9.42 11.63 5.47
C GLU A 64 8.32 11.69 4.40
N PHE A 65 7.11 11.30 4.78
CA PHE A 65 5.94 11.43 3.93
C PHE A 65 5.04 12.53 4.46
N THR A 66 4.41 13.25 3.54
CA THR A 66 3.39 14.25 3.82
C THR A 66 2.05 13.73 3.33
N VAL A 67 1.08 13.65 4.22
CA VAL A 67 -0.27 13.17 3.92
C VAL A 67 -1.23 14.36 3.85
N LYS A 68 -1.97 14.44 2.76
CA LYS A 68 -3.03 15.43 2.55
C LYS A 68 -4.35 14.70 2.37
N ILE A 69 -5.42 15.28 2.89
CA ILE A 69 -6.77 14.71 2.78
C ILE A 69 -7.73 15.73 2.23
N SER A 70 -8.68 15.28 1.41
CA SER A 70 -9.68 16.17 0.81
C SER A 70 -11.01 15.47 0.54
N ASN A 71 -12.02 16.29 0.23
CA ASN A 71 -13.32 15.81 -0.24
C ASN A 71 -13.50 16.00 -1.76
N LYS A 72 -12.55 16.65 -2.43
CA LYS A 72 -12.50 16.84 -3.89
C LYS A 72 -11.16 16.38 -4.43
N TYR A 73 -11.15 15.85 -5.64
CA TYR A 73 -9.94 15.34 -6.29
C TYR A 73 -8.87 16.45 -6.37
N MET A 74 -7.72 16.24 -5.72
CA MET A 74 -6.58 17.17 -5.67
C MET A 74 -6.91 18.62 -5.26
N ALA A 75 -8.00 18.83 -4.51
CA ALA A 75 -8.48 20.16 -4.18
C ALA A 75 -9.25 20.18 -2.86
N SER A 76 -9.45 21.36 -2.29
CA SER A 76 -10.22 21.55 -1.05
C SER A 76 -9.68 20.70 0.11
N TYR A 77 -8.37 20.82 0.37
CA TYR A 77 -7.69 20.12 1.45
C TYR A 77 -8.30 20.44 2.82
N ARG A 78 -8.57 19.38 3.58
CA ARG A 78 -9.10 19.43 4.94
C ARG A 78 -7.96 19.62 5.93
N GLN A 79 -8.28 20.24 7.06
CA GLN A 79 -7.39 20.27 8.20
C GLN A 79 -7.46 18.93 8.94
N TRP A 80 -6.31 18.47 9.40
CA TRP A 80 -6.17 17.43 10.40
C TRP A 80 -6.58 17.97 11.78
N LEU A 81 -6.64 17.08 12.78
CA LEU A 81 -7.04 17.47 14.15
C LEU A 81 -6.11 18.51 14.80
N ASN A 82 -4.86 18.61 14.33
CA ASN A 82 -3.91 19.63 14.77
C ASN A 82 -4.07 20.98 14.05
N GLY A 83 -5.08 21.15 13.18
CA GLY A 83 -5.33 22.37 12.42
C GLY A 83 -4.52 22.49 11.12
N GLU A 84 -3.55 21.62 10.88
CA GLU A 84 -2.71 21.67 9.68
C GLU A 84 -3.38 20.97 8.50
N LYS A 85 -3.09 21.41 7.27
CA LYS A 85 -3.55 20.71 6.04
C LYS A 85 -2.65 19.55 5.65
N GLU A 86 -1.48 19.46 6.25
CA GLU A 86 -0.44 18.49 5.95
C GLU A 86 -0.09 17.72 7.23
N MET A 87 0.02 16.39 7.12
CA MET A 87 0.46 15.54 8.23
C MET A 87 1.74 14.85 7.83
N LYS A 88 2.82 15.08 8.59
CA LYS A 88 4.07 14.36 8.42
C LYS A 88 3.97 12.97 9.06
N VAL A 89 4.31 11.93 8.31
CA VAL A 89 4.38 10.56 8.80
C VAL A 89 5.71 9.91 8.46
N LYS A 90 6.21 9.12 9.42
CA LYS A 90 7.45 8.36 9.30
C LYS A 90 7.15 6.91 8.92
N VAL A 91 8.20 6.16 8.61
CA VAL A 91 8.14 4.72 8.37
C VAL A 91 8.54 3.95 9.63
N TYR A 92 7.86 2.85 9.93
CA TYR A 92 8.26 1.94 11.01
C TYR A 92 9.53 1.19 10.61
N LEU A 93 10.61 1.36 11.39
CA LEU A 93 11.91 0.72 11.17
C LEU A 93 12.26 -0.26 12.29
N SER A 94 11.28 -1.06 12.73
CA SER A 94 11.52 -2.10 13.72
C SER A 94 11.69 -3.46 13.03
N PRO A 95 12.85 -4.14 13.18
CA PRO A 95 13.10 -5.45 12.55
C PRO A 95 12.22 -6.57 13.10
N THR A 96 11.55 -6.36 14.23
CA THR A 96 10.66 -7.35 14.87
C THR A 96 9.18 -7.11 14.58
N ASN A 97 8.85 -6.07 13.81
CA ASN A 97 7.47 -5.66 13.56
C ASN A 97 7.04 -6.02 12.12
N SER A 98 5.88 -6.68 11.98
CA SER A 98 5.27 -6.98 10.67
C SER A 98 4.94 -5.73 9.84
N MET A 99 4.95 -4.56 10.48
CA MET A 99 4.78 -3.25 9.88
C MET A 99 6.12 -2.60 9.47
N GLN A 100 7.25 -3.29 9.54
CA GLN A 100 8.51 -2.76 9.03
C GLN A 100 8.36 -2.30 7.58
N GLY A 101 8.85 -1.10 7.27
CA GLY A 101 8.72 -0.50 5.95
C GLY A 101 7.32 0.04 5.64
N CYS A 102 6.39 0.03 6.59
CA CYS A 102 5.10 0.72 6.47
C CYS A 102 5.16 2.12 7.08
N THR A 103 4.43 3.07 6.51
CA THR A 103 4.19 4.37 7.16
C THR A 103 3.48 4.17 8.49
N TYR A 104 3.60 5.18 9.36
CA TYR A 104 2.75 5.31 10.53
C TYR A 104 1.28 5.37 10.11
N ARG A 105 0.42 4.87 11.00
CA ARG A 105 -1.01 4.78 10.77
C ARG A 105 -1.60 6.15 10.45
N ILE A 106 -2.32 6.23 9.33
CA ILE A 106 -3.27 7.31 9.06
C ILE A 106 -4.68 6.80 9.32
N ASN A 107 -5.48 7.56 10.05
CA ASN A 107 -6.90 7.30 10.23
C ASN A 107 -7.70 8.51 9.71
N THR A 108 -8.59 8.30 8.75
CA THR A 108 -9.37 9.40 8.16
C THR A 108 -10.68 8.93 7.54
N THR A 109 -11.69 9.80 7.56
CA THR A 109 -12.97 9.64 6.85
C THR A 109 -13.03 10.43 5.55
N ALA A 110 -11.92 11.05 5.14
CA ALA A 110 -11.87 11.82 3.90
C ALA A 110 -12.11 10.95 2.65
N LYS A 111 -12.61 11.60 1.60
CA LYS A 111 -12.88 10.97 0.31
C LYS A 111 -11.58 10.67 -0.43
N PHE A 112 -10.60 11.56 -0.37
CA PHE A 112 -9.30 11.38 -0.99
C PHE A 112 -8.17 11.46 0.04
N VAL A 113 -7.15 10.63 -0.17
CA VAL A 113 -5.93 10.59 0.65
C VAL A 113 -4.73 10.57 -0.29
N GLU A 114 -3.83 11.53 -0.11
CA GLU A 114 -2.64 11.69 -0.92
C GLU A 114 -1.40 11.53 -0.05
N TYR A 115 -0.43 10.73 -0.50
CA TYR A 115 0.90 10.64 0.09
C TYR A 115 1.91 11.28 -0.84
N TRP A 116 2.69 12.19 -0.27
CA TRP A 116 3.73 12.96 -0.94
C TRP A 116 5.07 12.72 -0.27
N THR A 117 6.15 12.69 -1.04
CA THR A 117 7.51 12.72 -0.50
C THR A 117 8.45 13.41 -1.49
N GLY A 118 9.41 14.19 -1.00
CA GLY A 118 10.29 15.00 -1.86
C GLY A 118 9.54 15.92 -2.84
N GLY A 119 8.37 16.44 -2.44
CA GLY A 119 7.53 17.29 -3.29
C GLY A 119 6.75 16.56 -4.39
N ARG A 120 6.83 15.23 -4.47
CA ARG A 120 6.16 14.40 -5.48
C ARG A 120 5.01 13.60 -4.89
N LEU A 121 3.91 13.51 -5.62
CA LEU A 121 2.81 12.59 -5.30
C LEU A 121 3.27 11.17 -5.59
N VAL A 122 3.14 10.28 -4.62
CA VAL A 122 3.55 8.87 -4.76
C VAL A 122 2.41 7.89 -4.54
N LEU A 123 1.30 8.33 -3.94
CA LEU A 123 0.07 7.55 -3.83
C LEU A 123 -1.12 8.48 -3.72
N HIS A 124 -2.17 8.18 -4.48
CA HIS A 124 -3.47 8.83 -4.37
C HIS A 124 -4.55 7.77 -4.25
N LEU A 125 -5.29 7.81 -3.14
CA LEU A 125 -6.40 6.93 -2.83
C LEU A 125 -7.72 7.67 -2.91
N GLU A 126 -8.74 7.04 -3.46
CA GLU A 126 -10.15 7.46 -3.35
C GLU A 126 -10.93 6.44 -2.53
N ARG A 127 -11.68 6.92 -1.56
CA ARG A 127 -12.66 6.15 -0.82
C ARG A 127 -13.86 5.86 -1.70
N THR A 128 -14.22 4.59 -1.89
CA THR A 128 -15.35 4.19 -2.76
C THR A 128 -16.69 4.11 -2.06
N ARG A 129 -16.72 4.11 -0.72
CA ARG A 129 -17.93 3.99 0.10
C ARG A 129 -17.88 4.92 1.31
#